data_AF-A0A7K2YQ65-F1
#
_entry.id   AF-A0A7K2YQ65-F1
#
_cell.length_a   1.000
_cell.length_b   1.000
_cell.length_c   1.000
_cell.angle_alpha   90.00
_cell.angle_beta   90.00
_cell.angle_gamma   90.00
#
_symmetry.space_group_name_H-M   'P 1'
#
loop_
_entity.id
_entity.type
_entity.pdbx_description
1 polymer ?
#
loop_
_entity_poly.entity_id
_entity_poly.type
_entity_poly.pdbx_seq_one_letter_code
_entity_poly.pdbx_strand_id
1 'polypeptide(L)' 'DVPFERLVDRLCPQRDLARTPLFQVMFNMLSMPEPELRLPGVRGELVAAEEGGSKFDLTLYARPAADG' A
#
# COMPACT_ATOMS: atom_id res chain seq x y z
N ASP A 1 11.66 -5.77 15.12
CA ASP A 1 10.31 -5.71 14.53
C ASP A 1 9.29 -5.93 15.63
N VAL A 2 8.18 -5.20 15.62
CA VAL A 2 7.09 -5.35 16.60
C VAL A 2 5.80 -5.54 15.82
N PRO A 3 5.10 -6.68 15.97
CA PRO A 3 3.84 -6.90 15.26
C PRO A 3 2.80 -5.84 15.63
N PHE A 4 2.11 -5.32 14.62
CA PHE A 4 1.08 -4.29 14.80
C PHE A 4 -0.03 -4.77 15.75
N GLU A 5 -0.40 -6.05 15.66
CA GLU A 5 -1.44 -6.68 16.48
C GLU A 5 -1.09 -6.57 17.98
N ARG A 6 0.19 -6.75 18.34
CA ARG A 6 0.64 -6.62 19.73
C ARG A 6 0.51 -5.20 20.25
N LEU A 7 0.66 -4.18 19.40
CA LEU A 7 0.45 -2.79 19.79
C LEU A 7 -1.03 -2.51 20.03
N VAL A 8 -1.91 -2.99 19.16
CA VAL A 8 -3.36 -2.86 19.32
C VAL A 8 -3.83 -3.53 20.62
N ASP A 9 -3.37 -4.76 20.87
CA ASP A 9 -3.71 -5.53 22.08
C ASP A 9 -3.24 -4.84 23.37
N ARG A 10 -2.07 -4.19 23.33
CA ARG A 10 -1.51 -3.54 24.51
C ARG A 10 -2.13 -2.16 24.78
N LEU A 11 -2.45 -1.42 23.73
CA LEU A 11 -2.96 -0.06 23.83
C LEU A 11 -4.49 -0.01 23.96
N CYS A 12 -5.20 -1.08 23.57
CA CYS A 12 -6.65 -1.20 23.62
C CYS A 12 -7.37 0.09 23.15
N PRO A 13 -7.09 0.59 21.93
CA PRO A 13 -7.72 1.82 21.46
C PRO A 13 -9.24 1.66 21.43
N GLN A 14 -9.97 2.75 21.69
CA GLN A 14 -11.41 2.74 21.58
C GLN A 14 -11.82 2.34 20.15
N ARG A 15 -12.69 1.34 20.05
CA ARG A 15 -13.18 0.86 18.75
C ARG A 15 -14.11 1.89 18.12
N ASP A 16 -13.78 2.27 16.89
CA ASP A 16 -14.60 3.10 16.00
C ASP A 16 -14.72 2.36 14.66
N LEU A 17 -15.95 2.16 14.16
CA LEU A 17 -16.18 1.45 12.89
C LEU A 17 -15.85 2.30 11.67
N ALA A 18 -15.72 3.62 11.84
CA ALA A 18 -15.37 4.54 10.77
C ALA A 18 -13.85 4.77 10.64
N ARG A 19 -13.02 4.22 11.54
CA ARG A 19 -11.59 4.52 11.59
C ARG A 19 -10.74 3.28 11.83
N THR A 20 -9.55 3.27 11.25
CA THR A 20 -8.53 2.26 11.52
C THR A 20 -7.80 2.52 12.84
N PRO A 21 -7.40 1.47 13.57
CA PRO A 21 -6.71 1.63 14.85
C PRO A 21 -5.32 2.25 14.64
N LEU A 22 -4.94 3.15 15.56
CA LEU A 22 -3.63 3.79 15.69
C LEU A 22 -3.21 4.77 14.57
N PHE A 23 -3.61 4.58 13.32
CA PHE A 23 -3.31 5.49 12.21
C PHE A 23 -4.41 5.46 11.15
N GLN A 24 -4.52 6.53 10.35
CA GLN A 24 -5.56 6.69 9.32
C GLN A 24 -4.97 6.93 7.92
N VAL A 25 -3.66 7.19 7.83
CA VAL A 25 -2.96 7.47 6.57
C VAL A 25 -1.83 6.47 6.40
N MET A 26 -1.83 5.77 5.27
CA MET A 26 -0.78 4.83 4.89
C MET A 26 0.14 5.46 3.84
N PHE A 27 1.45 5.31 4.02
CA PHE A 27 2.44 5.70 3.03
C PHE A 27 3.28 4.49 2.62
N ASN A 28 3.30 4.22 1.31
CA ASN A 28 4.04 3.11 0.71
C ASN A 28 5.06 3.65 -0.28
N MET A 29 6.35 3.47 0.02
CA MET A 29 7.43 3.70 -0.93
C MET A 29 7.71 2.42 -1.72
N LEU A 30 7.34 2.43 -3.00
CA LEU A 30 7.52 1.33 -3.93
C LEU A 30 8.92 1.45 -4.56
N SER A 31 9.92 0.83 -3.95
CA SER A 31 11.30 0.83 -4.44
C SER A 31 11.62 -0.30 -5.42
N MET A 32 10.70 -1.25 -5.63
CA MET A 32 10.92 -2.33 -6.60
C MET A 32 10.66 -1.85 -8.03
N PRO A 33 11.48 -2.33 -9.00
CA PRO A 33 11.26 -2.02 -10.42
C PRO A 33 9.89 -2.53 -10.88
N GLU A 34 9.33 -1.87 -11.90
CA GLU A 34 8.06 -2.32 -12.47
C GLU A 34 8.20 -3.75 -13.03
N PRO A 35 7.25 -4.65 -12.72
CA PRO A 35 7.32 -6.02 -13.18
C PRO A 35 7.14 -6.06 -14.70
N GLU A 36 8.08 -6.72 -15.39
CA GLU A 36 8.01 -6.90 -16.83
C GLU A 36 7.24 -8.18 -17.17
N LEU A 37 6.13 -8.05 -17.91
CA LEU A 37 5.37 -9.20 -18.42
C LEU A 37 5.97 -9.67 -19.74
N ARG A 38 6.74 -10.77 -19.70
CA ARG A 38 7.31 -11.40 -20.90
C ARG A 38 6.48 -12.60 -21.35
N LEU A 39 5.98 -12.55 -22.58
CA LEU A 39 5.26 -13.64 -23.24
C LEU A 39 5.96 -13.96 -24.58
N PRO A 40 5.98 -15.23 -25.03
CA PRO A 40 6.57 -15.57 -26.32
C PRO A 40 5.90 -14.82 -27.48
N GLY A 41 6.69 -14.06 -28.24
CA GLY A 41 6.24 -13.38 -29.47
C GLY A 41 5.40 -12.11 -29.26
N VAL A 42 5.12 -11.69 -28.02
CA VAL A 42 4.36 -10.46 -27.74
C VAL A 42 4.91 -9.72 -26.51
N ARG A 43 4.84 -8.39 -26.54
CA ARG A 43 5.19 -7.53 -25.41
C ARG A 43 3.92 -7.23 -24.61
N GLY A 44 3.93 -7.54 -23.31
CA GLY A 44 2.87 -7.11 -22.39
C GLY A 44 3.18 -5.74 -21.82
N GLU A 45 2.15 -4.91 -21.67
CA GLU A 45 2.22 -3.64 -20.96
C GLU A 45 1.28 -3.70 -19.75
N LEU A 46 1.71 -3.13 -18.63
CA LEU A 46 0.86 -3.01 -17.45
C LEU A 46 -0.18 -1.92 -17.71
N VAL A 47 -1.44 -2.29 -17.63
CA VAL A 47 -2.55 -1.34 -17.60
C VAL A 47 -2.93 -1.11 -16.16
N ALA A 48 -3.05 0.15 -15.75
CA ALA A 48 -3.54 0.48 -14.43
C ALA A 48 -4.92 -0.15 -14.21
N ALA A 49 -5.05 -0.97 -13.18
CA ALA A 49 -6.35 -1.43 -12.73
C ALA A 49 -7.11 -0.24 -12.12
N GLU A 50 -8.44 -0.25 -12.20
CA GLU A 50 -9.22 0.66 -11.37
C GLU A 50 -8.89 0.40 -9.90
N GLU A 51 -8.37 1.42 -9.22
CA GLU A 51 -8.16 1.35 -7.79
C GLU A 51 -9.54 1.26 -7.13
N GLY A 52 -9.80 0.17 -6.41
CA GLY A 52 -10.97 0.07 -5.55
C GLY A 52 -10.92 1.09 -4.40
N GLY A 53 -11.90 1.03 -3.50
CA GLY A 53 -11.88 1.88 -2.30
C GLY A 53 -10.61 1.68 -1.45
N SER A 54 -10.16 2.76 -0.80
CA SER A 54 -9.04 2.71 0.14
C SER A 54 -9.47 2.04 1.46
N LYS A 55 -8.58 1.21 2.03
CA LYS A 55 -8.77 0.60 3.37
C LYS A 55 -8.60 1.60 4.51
N PHE A 56 -7.92 2.70 4.23
CA PHE A 56 -7.61 3.80 5.14
C PHE A 56 -8.21 5.09 4.60
N ASP A 57 -8.31 6.14 5.40
CA ASP A 57 -8.78 7.46 4.94
C ASP A 57 -7.94 7.95 3.74
N LEU A 58 -6.64 7.66 3.73
CA LEU A 58 -5.75 7.89 2.59
C LEU A 58 -4.66 6.82 2.51
N THR A 59 -4.40 6.34 1.30
CA THR A 59 -3.21 5.55 0.98
C THR A 59 -2.40 6.26 -0.09
N LEU A 60 -1.17 6.63 0.23
CA LEU A 60 -0.25 7.27 -0.70
C LEU A 60 0.81 6.28 -1.16
N TYR A 61 0.88 6.05 -2.46
CA TYR A 61 1.95 5.30 -3.09
C TYR A 61 2.93 6.27 -3.73
N ALA A 62 4.20 6.13 -3.38
CA ALA A 62 5.31 6.87 -3.98
C ALA A 62 6.30 5.91 -4.62
N ARG A 63 6.97 6.35 -5.67
CA ARG A 63 8.14 5.69 -6.24
C ARG A 63 9.32 6.66 -6.17
N PRO A 64 10.56 6.17 -6.01
CA PRO A 64 11.72 6.98 -6.29
C PRO A 64 11.59 7.57 -7.69
N ALA A 65 11.93 8.85 -7.86
CA ALA A 65 12.10 9.39 -9.19
C ALA A 65 13.20 8.57 -9.89
N ALA A 66 13.06 8.33 -11.20
CA ALA A 66 14.21 7.85 -11.95
C ALA A 66 15.32 8.88 -11.78
N ASP A 67 16.48 8.44 -11.29
CA ASP A 67 17.67 9.28 -11.23
C ASP A 67 17.88 9.85 -12.65
N GLY A 68 17.94 11.18 -12.75
CA GLY A 68 18.19 11.88 -14.01
C GLY A 68 19.61 11.68 -14.53
#